data_AF-A0A556N6G0-F1
#
_entry.id   AF-A0A556N6G0-F1
#
_cell.length_a   1.000
_cell.length_b   1.000
_cell.length_c   1.000
_cell.angle_alpha   90.00
_cell.angle_beta   90.00
_cell.angle_gamma   90.00
#
_symmetry.space_group_name_H-M   'P 1'
#
loop_
_entity.id
_entity.type
_entity.pdbx_description
1 polymer ?
#
loop_
_entity_poly.entity_id
_entity_poly.type
_entity_poly.pdbx_seq_one_letter_code
_entity_poly.pdbx_strand_id
1 'polypeptide(L)'
;MKKRVYFQFLFLVLFAVSCGSNEECSDCELENAKDTITEADDLETALKDTNTEKKSVAIENIENHEKIVKKYGEQWDFCTCVVANDSINDAFEKGNMSSKQEEKLMARWEYVDTKCKELLTTPNTTPEERAKHDKKVMKCLKQNGLKK
;
A
#
# COMPACT_ATOMS: atom_id res chain seq x y z
N MET A 1 -8.43 19.13 -48.57
CA MET A 1 -8.31 17.91 -47.73
C MET A 1 -6.89 17.34 -47.79
N LYS A 2 -5.88 18.06 -47.27
CA LYS A 2 -4.45 17.61 -47.29
C LYS A 2 -3.72 17.77 -45.95
N LYS A 3 -4.41 18.22 -44.89
CA LYS A 3 -3.80 18.51 -43.58
C LYS A 3 -4.06 17.46 -42.50
N ARG A 4 -4.88 16.42 -42.77
CA ARG A 4 -5.24 15.37 -41.81
C ARG A 4 -4.31 14.14 -41.81
N VAL A 5 -3.42 14.01 -42.79
CA VAL A 5 -2.56 12.81 -42.96
C VAL A 5 -1.22 12.95 -42.21
N TYR A 6 -0.79 14.18 -41.90
CA TYR A 6 0.49 14.41 -41.22
C TYR A 6 0.45 14.22 -39.70
N PHE A 7 -0.73 14.23 -39.08
CA PHE A 7 -0.85 14.14 -37.62
C PHE A 7 -0.84 12.69 -37.11
N GLN A 8 -1.07 11.69 -37.97
CA GLN A 8 -1.01 10.27 -37.59
C GLN A 8 0.40 9.67 -37.66
N PHE A 9 1.35 10.30 -38.36
CA PHE A 9 2.73 9.80 -38.44
C PHE A 9 3.63 10.25 -37.27
N LEU A 10 3.18 11.20 -36.43
CA LEU A 10 3.96 11.69 -35.28
C LEU A 10 3.80 10.82 -34.02
N PHE A 11 2.80 9.93 -33.97
CA PHE A 11 2.52 9.09 -32.80
C PHE A 11 3.23 7.74 -32.78
N LEU A 12 4.00 7.41 -33.83
CA LEU A 12 4.64 6.10 -34.01
C LEU A 12 6.11 6.02 -33.54
N VAL A 13 6.67 7.11 -32.99
CA VAL A 13 8.10 7.17 -32.63
C VAL A 13 8.34 7.12 -31.10
N LEU A 14 7.29 7.08 -30.27
CA LEU A 14 7.42 7.13 -28.80
C LEU A 14 7.37 5.76 -28.08
N PHE A 15 7.43 4.63 -28.79
CA PHE A 15 7.32 3.28 -28.19
C PHE A 15 8.65 2.50 -28.06
N ALA A 16 9.81 3.14 -28.21
CA ALA A 16 11.11 2.46 -28.17
C ALA A 16 11.96 2.79 -26.92
N VAL A 17 11.37 2.74 -25.72
CA VAL A 17 12.14 2.62 -24.47
C VAL A 17 11.73 1.32 -23.78
N SER A 18 12.27 0.21 -24.31
CA SER A 18 12.31 -1.07 -23.63
C SER A 18 13.49 -1.03 -22.67
N CYS A 19 13.22 -0.95 -21.36
CA CYS A 19 14.23 -1.18 -20.34
C CYS A 19 14.29 -2.70 -20.11
N GLY A 20 15.07 -3.39 -20.93
CA GLY A 20 15.54 -4.75 -20.67
C GLY A 20 16.92 -4.65 -20.01
N SER A 21 16.99 -4.86 -18.69
CA SER A 21 18.25 -5.04 -17.98
C SER A 21 18.42 -6.53 -17.65
N ASN A 22 18.92 -7.25 -18.64
CA ASN A 22 19.56 -8.54 -18.51
C ASN A 22 21.06 -8.30 -18.30
N GLU A 23 21.47 -8.11 -17.04
CA GLU A 23 22.87 -8.16 -16.64
C GLU A 23 23.21 -9.58 -16.19
N GLU A 24 24.09 -10.22 -16.95
CA GLU A 24 24.81 -11.42 -16.55
C GLU A 24 25.70 -11.09 -15.37
N CYS A 25 25.50 -11.80 -14.26
CA CYS A 25 26.32 -11.67 -13.05
C CYS A 25 27.68 -12.33 -13.33
N SER A 26 28.65 -11.52 -13.75
CA SER A 26 30.06 -11.88 -13.91
C SER A 26 30.87 -11.27 -12.75
N ASP A 27 30.75 -11.86 -11.56
CA ASP A 27 31.87 -12.10 -10.64
C ASP A 27 31.33 -12.70 -9.35
N CYS A 28 31.34 -14.03 -9.29
CA CYS A 28 31.22 -14.77 -8.05
C CYS A 28 32.62 -15.30 -7.70
N GLU A 29 33.58 -14.40 -7.46
CA GLU A 29 34.87 -14.81 -6.90
C GLU A 29 34.79 -14.90 -5.37
N LEU A 30 34.88 -16.15 -4.93
CA LEU A 30 35.07 -16.62 -3.58
C LEU A 30 36.49 -16.28 -3.12
N GLU A 31 36.66 -15.22 -2.33
CA GLU A 31 37.87 -14.98 -1.54
C GLU A 31 37.53 -15.05 -0.05
N ASN A 32 38.08 -16.08 0.60
CA ASN A 32 38.08 -16.35 2.03
C ASN A 32 38.61 -15.14 2.81
N ALA A 33 37.72 -14.35 3.41
CA ALA A 33 38.07 -13.42 4.47
C ALA A 33 37.68 -14.04 5.82
N LYS A 34 38.72 -14.45 6.55
CA LYS A 34 38.76 -14.94 7.93
C LYS A 34 37.58 -14.51 8.81
N ASP A 35 36.84 -15.51 9.22
CA ASP A 35 36.01 -15.54 10.41
C ASP A 35 36.87 -15.14 11.63
N THR A 36 36.70 -13.92 12.12
CA THR A 36 37.19 -13.49 13.43
C THR A 36 35.98 -12.93 14.17
N ILE A 37 35.21 -13.84 14.74
CA ILE A 37 34.25 -13.51 15.81
C ILE A 37 35.09 -13.15 17.03
N THR A 38 35.44 -11.88 17.14
CA THR A 38 35.83 -11.27 18.41
C THR A 38 34.59 -10.70 19.07
N GLU A 39 34.29 -11.31 20.22
CA GLU A 39 33.58 -10.77 21.38
C GLU A 39 32.10 -10.39 21.23
N ALA A 40 31.36 -10.82 22.24
CA ALA A 40 29.95 -10.56 22.47
C ALA A 40 29.73 -9.07 22.73
N ASP A 41 29.63 -8.28 21.66
CA ASP A 41 29.18 -6.90 21.72
C ASP A 41 27.66 -6.87 21.49
N ASP A 42 26.98 -6.83 22.63
CA ASP A 42 25.79 -6.01 22.85
C ASP A 42 24.43 -6.42 22.24
N LEU A 43 24.02 -7.66 22.53
CA LEU A 43 22.61 -8.04 22.47
C LEU A 43 21.71 -7.11 23.33
N GLU A 44 22.24 -6.52 24.39
CA GLU A 44 21.50 -5.65 25.31
C GLU A 44 21.26 -4.25 24.72
N THR A 45 22.24 -3.65 24.03
CA THR A 45 22.08 -2.38 23.31
C THR A 45 21.24 -2.54 22.05
N ALA A 46 21.39 -3.62 21.28
CA ALA A 46 20.48 -3.91 20.16
C ALA A 46 19.01 -4.04 20.61
N LEU A 47 18.76 -4.63 21.79
CA LEU A 47 17.43 -4.72 22.38
C LEU A 47 16.92 -3.37 22.93
N LYS A 48 17.79 -2.54 23.50
CA LYS A 48 17.45 -1.18 23.97
C LYS A 48 17.14 -0.25 22.79
N ASP A 49 17.87 -0.35 21.70
CA ASP A 49 17.65 0.44 20.49
C ASP A 49 16.34 0.04 19.82
N THR A 50 16.08 -1.27 19.67
CA THR A 50 14.81 -1.78 19.13
C THR A 50 13.61 -1.37 19.99
N ASN A 51 13.75 -1.35 21.32
CA ASN A 51 12.66 -0.94 22.22
C ASN A 51 12.42 0.57 22.20
N THR A 52 13.46 1.36 22.03
CA THR A 52 13.37 2.82 21.91
C THR A 52 12.69 3.21 20.61
N GLU A 53 13.04 2.56 19.50
CA GLU A 53 12.42 2.75 18.18
C GLU A 53 10.95 2.31 18.15
N LYS A 54 10.61 1.15 18.74
CA LYS A 54 9.20 0.73 18.88
C LYS A 54 8.37 1.75 19.67
N LYS A 55 8.96 2.37 20.68
CA LYS A 55 8.30 3.39 21.50
C LYS A 55 8.09 4.70 20.73
N SER A 56 9.07 5.16 19.96
CA SER A 56 8.92 6.38 19.14
C SER A 56 7.85 6.19 18.05
N VAL A 57 7.86 5.04 17.36
CA VAL A 57 6.83 4.71 16.35
C VAL A 57 5.43 4.63 16.97
N ALA A 58 5.30 4.09 18.18
CA ALA A 58 4.01 4.05 18.87
C ALA A 58 3.49 5.45 19.22
N ILE A 59 4.37 6.36 19.64
CA ILE A 59 4.01 7.75 19.95
C ILE A 59 3.59 8.50 18.68
N GLU A 60 4.36 8.36 17.59
CA GLU A 60 4.03 8.97 16.30
C GLU A 60 2.67 8.48 15.76
N ASN A 61 2.36 7.19 15.91
CA ASN A 61 1.07 6.62 15.52
C ASN A 61 -0.10 7.20 16.33
N ILE A 62 0.08 7.42 17.64
CA ILE A 62 -0.94 8.04 18.50
C ILE A 62 -1.16 9.50 18.10
N GLU A 63 -0.10 10.28 17.90
CA GLU A 63 -0.22 11.67 17.48
C GLU A 63 -0.90 11.80 16.11
N ASN A 64 -0.58 10.89 15.18
CA ASN A 64 -1.22 10.85 13.87
C ASN A 64 -2.71 10.51 14.00
N HIS A 65 -3.06 9.53 14.84
CA HIS A 65 -4.46 9.20 15.14
C HIS A 65 -5.23 10.42 15.66
N GLU A 66 -4.70 11.14 16.66
CA GLU A 66 -5.36 12.32 17.21
C GLU A 66 -5.56 13.44 16.17
N LYS A 67 -4.54 13.71 15.34
CA LYS A 67 -4.62 14.70 14.26
C LYS A 67 -5.69 14.32 13.23
N ILE A 68 -5.81 13.03 12.89
CA ILE A 68 -6.83 12.52 11.97
C ILE A 68 -8.21 12.65 12.58
N VAL A 69 -8.42 12.18 13.82
CA VAL A 69 -9.71 12.25 14.49
C VAL A 69 -10.19 13.69 14.63
N LYS A 70 -9.28 14.62 14.95
CA LYS A 70 -9.59 16.05 15.01
C LYS A 70 -10.06 16.63 13.66
N LYS A 71 -9.50 16.15 12.55
CA LYS A 71 -9.79 16.69 11.20
C LYS A 71 -10.98 16.00 10.51
N TYR A 72 -11.10 14.69 10.67
CA TYR A 72 -12.02 13.84 9.91
C TYR A 72 -13.09 13.16 10.79
N GLY A 73 -13.02 13.36 12.11
CA GLY A 73 -13.90 12.73 13.09
C GLY A 73 -13.48 11.30 13.42
N GLU A 74 -14.32 10.62 14.21
CA GLU A 74 -14.11 9.22 14.61
C GLU A 74 -13.80 8.33 13.40
N GLN A 75 -12.69 7.61 13.51
CA GLN A 75 -12.19 6.66 12.50
C GLN A 75 -12.75 5.27 12.76
N TRP A 76 -13.05 4.55 11.69
CA TRP A 76 -13.50 3.17 11.76
C TRP A 76 -12.32 2.22 11.93
N ASP A 77 -12.62 1.04 12.47
CA ASP A 77 -11.62 -0.02 12.54
C ASP A 77 -11.25 -0.55 11.15
N PHE A 78 -10.12 -1.25 11.11
CA PHE A 78 -9.54 -1.80 9.89
C PHE A 78 -10.55 -2.66 9.10
N CYS A 79 -11.28 -3.56 9.77
CA CYS A 79 -12.11 -4.53 9.06
C CYS A 79 -13.40 -3.90 8.53
N THR A 80 -13.97 -2.95 9.27
CA THR A 80 -15.11 -2.14 8.82
C THR A 80 -14.74 -1.37 7.55
N CYS A 81 -13.56 -0.76 7.52
CA CYS A 81 -13.04 -0.08 6.33
C CYS A 81 -12.82 -1.03 5.15
N VAL A 82 -12.23 -2.20 5.38
CA VAL A 82 -12.02 -3.20 4.33
C VAL A 82 -13.35 -3.66 3.73
N VAL A 83 -14.33 -4.04 4.55
CA VAL A 83 -15.64 -4.50 4.09
C VAL A 83 -16.41 -3.41 3.35
N ALA A 84 -16.37 -2.17 3.83
CA ALA A 84 -17.05 -1.06 3.18
C ALA A 84 -16.45 -0.74 1.80
N ASN A 85 -15.11 -0.73 1.69
CA ASN A 85 -14.43 -0.50 0.41
C ASN A 85 -14.65 -1.67 -0.57
N ASP A 86 -14.59 -2.92 -0.10
CA ASP A 86 -14.87 -4.12 -0.90
C ASP A 86 -16.29 -4.05 -1.49
N SER A 87 -17.28 -3.71 -0.66
CA SER A 87 -18.66 -3.53 -1.12
C SER A 87 -18.84 -2.41 -2.14
N ILE A 88 -18.06 -1.32 -2.06
CA ILE A 88 -18.11 -0.22 -3.04
C ILE A 88 -17.47 -0.67 -4.35
N ASN A 89 -16.31 -1.33 -4.28
CA ASN A 89 -15.62 -1.85 -5.45
C ASN A 89 -16.49 -2.87 -6.19
N ASP A 90 -17.10 -3.81 -5.47
CA ASP A 90 -18.08 -4.76 -6.01
C ASP A 90 -19.23 -4.08 -6.75
N ALA A 91 -19.71 -2.95 -6.23
CA ALA A 91 -20.80 -2.21 -6.85
C ALA A 91 -20.36 -1.56 -8.16
N PHE A 92 -19.13 -1.01 -8.23
CA PHE A 92 -18.54 -0.52 -9.47
C PHE A 92 -18.28 -1.64 -10.48
N GLU A 93 -17.73 -2.77 -10.03
CA GLU A 93 -17.40 -3.91 -10.89
C GLU A 93 -18.61 -4.55 -11.56
N LYS A 94 -19.75 -4.62 -10.85
CA LYS A 94 -21.00 -5.18 -11.41
C LYS A 94 -21.50 -4.41 -12.63
N GLY A 95 -21.18 -3.11 -12.74
CA GLY A 95 -21.75 -2.22 -13.74
C GLY A 95 -23.29 -2.17 -13.65
N ASN A 96 -23.95 -1.46 -14.56
CA ASN A 96 -25.42 -1.33 -14.63
C ASN A 96 -26.09 -0.38 -13.62
N MET A 97 -25.35 0.59 -13.08
CA MET A 97 -25.93 1.70 -12.32
C MET A 97 -26.37 2.81 -13.26
N SER A 98 -27.49 3.46 -12.95
CA SER A 98 -27.81 4.77 -13.54
C SER A 98 -26.88 5.84 -12.99
N SER A 99 -26.72 6.97 -13.69
CA SER A 99 -25.86 8.07 -13.24
C SER A 99 -26.20 8.56 -11.83
N LYS A 100 -27.48 8.58 -11.44
CA LYS A 100 -27.90 8.93 -10.07
C LYS A 100 -27.43 7.91 -9.02
N GLN A 101 -27.35 6.63 -9.37
CA GLN A 101 -26.84 5.59 -8.49
C GLN A 101 -25.32 5.67 -8.38
N GLU A 102 -24.62 5.97 -9.47
CA GLU A 102 -23.17 6.21 -9.46
C GLU A 102 -22.81 7.41 -8.59
N GLU A 103 -23.52 8.54 -8.73
CA GLU A 103 -23.35 9.73 -7.87
C GLU A 103 -23.53 9.39 -6.39
N LYS A 104 -24.57 8.60 -6.06
CA LYS A 104 -24.81 8.15 -4.69
C LYS A 104 -23.70 7.22 -4.19
N LEU A 105 -23.16 6.36 -5.04
CA LEU A 105 -22.06 5.47 -4.69
C LEU A 105 -20.76 6.25 -4.47
N MET A 106 -20.48 7.27 -5.30
CA MET A 106 -19.34 8.18 -5.11
C MET A 106 -19.45 8.96 -3.79
N ALA A 107 -20.62 9.51 -3.47
CA ALA A 107 -20.85 10.18 -2.18
C ALA A 107 -20.65 9.21 -0.99
N ARG A 108 -21.04 7.94 -1.15
CA ARG A 108 -20.78 6.91 -0.15
C ARG A 108 -19.28 6.62 -0.02
N TRP A 109 -18.55 6.56 -1.14
CA TRP A 109 -17.11 6.36 -1.15
C TRP A 109 -16.38 7.49 -0.43
N GLU A 110 -16.72 8.76 -0.69
CA GLU A 110 -16.14 9.91 0.02
C GLU A 110 -16.37 9.86 1.54
N TYR A 111 -17.57 9.44 1.96
CA TYR A 111 -17.87 9.25 3.37
C TYR A 111 -17.02 8.13 4.00
N VAL A 112 -16.88 6.99 3.31
CA VAL A 112 -16.04 5.88 3.78
C VAL A 112 -14.57 6.30 3.83
N ASP A 113 -14.07 6.98 2.80
CA ASP A 113 -12.70 7.51 2.75
C ASP A 113 -12.42 8.46 3.93
N THR A 114 -13.38 9.31 4.31
CA THR A 114 -13.27 10.18 5.49
C THR A 114 -13.19 9.40 6.80
N LYS A 115 -13.87 8.25 6.89
CA LYS A 115 -13.87 7.38 8.06
C LYS A 115 -12.67 6.45 8.16
N CYS A 116 -11.92 6.30 7.07
CA CYS A 116 -10.85 5.32 6.93
C CYS A 116 -9.47 5.97 6.69
N LYS A 117 -9.32 7.26 7.02
CA LYS A 117 -8.07 8.02 6.80
C LYS A 117 -6.89 7.48 7.58
N GLU A 118 -7.13 6.90 8.75
CA GLU A 118 -6.08 6.29 9.55
C GLU A 118 -5.31 5.19 8.80
N LEU A 119 -5.98 4.39 7.97
CA LEU A 119 -5.34 3.33 7.18
C LEU A 119 -4.31 3.86 6.15
N LEU A 120 -4.37 5.14 5.80
CA LEU A 120 -3.48 5.75 4.81
C LEU A 120 -2.18 6.30 5.44
N THR A 121 -2.05 6.26 6.77
CA THR A 121 -0.92 6.88 7.47
C THR A 121 0.30 5.99 7.59
N THR A 122 0.11 4.67 7.61
CA THR A 122 1.22 3.71 7.65
C THR A 122 1.44 3.17 6.26
N PRO A 123 2.50 3.59 5.56
CA PRO A 123 2.78 3.08 4.23
C PRO A 123 3.30 1.64 4.36
N ASN A 124 2.65 0.68 3.69
CA ASN A 124 3.14 -0.71 3.58
C ASN A 124 4.14 -0.76 2.42
N THR A 125 5.36 -0.27 2.63
CA THR A 125 6.32 -0.01 1.53
C THR A 125 7.12 -1.25 1.14
N THR A 126 7.40 -2.15 2.08
CA THR A 126 8.14 -3.39 1.82
C THR A 126 7.25 -4.52 1.30
N PRO A 127 7.80 -5.51 0.56
CA PRO A 127 7.06 -6.71 0.16
C PRO A 127 6.46 -7.47 1.36
N GLU A 128 7.20 -7.58 2.46
CA GLU A 128 6.78 -8.28 3.68
C GLU A 128 5.59 -7.58 4.35
N GLU A 129 5.62 -6.24 4.45
CA GLU A 129 4.53 -5.45 5.00
C GLU A 129 3.27 -5.55 4.13
N ARG A 130 3.42 -5.47 2.80
CA ARG A 130 2.29 -5.67 1.87
C ARG A 130 1.69 -7.05 2.01
N ALA A 131 2.50 -8.10 2.05
CA ALA A 131 2.01 -9.46 2.25
C ALA A 131 1.28 -9.62 3.60
N LYS A 132 1.74 -8.95 4.67
CA LYS A 132 1.08 -8.94 5.98
C LYS A 132 -0.25 -8.17 5.93
N HIS A 133 -0.29 -7.04 5.25
CA HIS A 133 -1.51 -6.27 5.02
C HIS A 133 -2.54 -7.10 4.25
N ASP A 134 -2.13 -7.74 3.14
CA ASP A 134 -3.01 -8.56 2.32
C ASP A 134 -3.55 -9.77 3.09
N LYS A 135 -2.72 -10.42 3.92
CA LYS A 135 -3.19 -11.47 4.84
C LYS A 135 -4.28 -10.96 5.80
N LYS A 136 -4.14 -9.74 6.34
CA LYS A 136 -5.15 -9.13 7.22
C LYS A 136 -6.44 -8.82 6.45
N VAL A 137 -6.33 -8.24 5.26
CA VAL A 137 -7.48 -7.98 4.37
C VAL A 137 -8.22 -9.28 4.07
N MET A 138 -7.51 -10.31 3.61
CA MET A 138 -8.09 -11.61 3.28
C MET A 138 -8.76 -12.28 4.48
N LYS A 139 -8.16 -12.17 5.68
CA LYS A 139 -8.78 -12.66 6.91
C LYS A 139 -10.11 -11.96 7.19
N CYS A 140 -10.14 -10.63 7.11
CA CYS A 140 -11.35 -9.84 7.31
C CYS A 140 -12.46 -10.23 6.32
N LEU A 141 -12.15 -10.32 5.02
CA LEU A 141 -13.11 -10.70 3.99
C LEU A 141 -13.65 -12.12 4.19
N LYS A 142 -12.80 -13.08 4.58
CA LYS A 142 -13.21 -14.46 4.88
C LYS A 142 -14.15 -14.54 6.08
N GLN A 143 -13.84 -13.84 7.16
CA GLN A 143 -14.66 -13.83 8.37
C GLN A 143 -16.05 -13.20 8.15
N ASN A 144 -16.17 -12.30 7.16
CA ASN A 144 -17.42 -11.69 6.76
C ASN A 144 -18.12 -12.40 5.59
N GLY A 145 -17.58 -13.54 5.12
CA GLY A 145 -18.20 -14.34 4.06
C GLY A 145 -18.10 -13.77 2.64
N LEU A 146 -17.22 -12.78 2.42
CA LEU A 146 -17.07 -12.07 1.13
C LEU A 146 -16.04 -12.73 0.20
N LYS A 147 -15.03 -13.41 0.75
CA LYS A 147 -14.10 -14.26 -0.01
C LYS A 147 -14.07 -15.67 0.57
N LYS A 148 -14.08 -16.68 -0.30
CA LYS A 148 -13.87 -18.09 0.05
C LYS A 148 -12.42 -18.47 -0.27
#